data_AF-A0A525WLU2-F1
#
_entry.id   AF-A0A525WLU2-F1
#
_cell.length_a   1.000
_cell.length_b   1.000
_cell.length_c   1.000
_cell.angle_alpha   90.00
_cell.angle_beta   90.00
_cell.angle_gamma   90.00
#
_symmetry.space_group_name_H-M   'P 1'
#
loop_
_entity.id
_entity.type
_entity.pdbx_description
1 polymer ?
#
loop_
_entity_poly.entity_id
_entity_poly.type
_entity_poly.pdbx_seq_one_letter_code
_entity_poly.pdbx_strand_id
1 'polypeptide(L)' 'VLRQQSMRTPIVIMTAKDSGETRRASEEAGADAYFSKPFSFDDLLATIMRLHKPGVSSDSLKGIRTG' A
#
# COMPACT_ATOMS: atom_id res chain seq x y z
N VAL A 1 16.37 6.59 3.61
CA VAL A 1 16.28 7.14 4.98
C VAL A 1 15.31 6.34 5.87
N LEU A 2 14.00 6.26 5.59
CA LEU A 2 13.03 5.62 6.51
C LEU A 2 13.31 4.14 6.83
N ARG A 3 13.66 3.32 5.84
CA ARG A 3 13.99 1.89 6.05
C ARG A 3 15.36 1.64 6.69
N GLN A 4 16.25 2.64 6.70
CA GLN A 4 17.60 2.52 7.28
C GLN A 4 17.59 2.64 8.82
N GLN A 5 16.49 3.13 9.40
CA GLN A 5 16.33 3.28 10.85
C GLN A 5 15.57 2.10 11.51
N SER A 6 15.41 0.97 10.81
CA SER A 6 14.63 -0.20 11.28
C SER A 6 13.18 0.12 11.71
N MET A 7 12.67 1.27 11.28
CA MET A 7 11.28 1.68 11.48
C MET A 7 10.39 0.82 10.59
N ARG A 8 9.57 -0.05 11.18
CA ARG A 8 8.52 -0.82 10.48
C ARG A 8 7.28 0.04 10.20
N THR A 9 7.45 1.33 9.94
CA THR A 9 6.34 2.20 9.58
C THR A 9 5.82 1.78 8.20
N PRO A 10 4.54 1.43 8.07
CA PRO A 10 3.96 1.09 6.77
C PRO A 10 3.99 2.30 5.84
N ILE A 11 4.33 2.08 4.57
CA ILE A 11 4.43 3.12 3.55
C ILE A 11 3.31 2.93 2.53
N VAL A 12 2.49 3.97 2.35
CA VAL A 12 1.43 4.02 1.34
C VAL A 12 1.78 5.08 0.31
N ILE A 13 1.79 4.71 -0.98
CA ILE A 13 2.05 5.63 -2.09
C ILE A 13 0.72 6.06 -2.71
N MET A 14 0.59 7.36 -3.00
CA MET A 14 -0.63 7.93 -3.59
C MET A 14 -0.26 8.78 -4.81
N THR A 15 -0.78 8.46 -5.99
CA THR A 15 -0.44 9.16 -7.24
C THR A 15 -1.69 9.63 -7.98
N ALA A 16 -1.59 10.73 -8.74
CA ALA A 16 -2.65 11.16 -9.66
C ALA A 16 -2.61 10.45 -11.03
N LYS A 17 -1.49 9.79 -11.36
CA LYS A 17 -1.28 9.12 -12.64
C LYS A 17 -1.17 7.63 -12.39
N ASP A 18 -2.20 6.88 -12.80
CA ASP A 18 -2.15 5.42 -12.79
C ASP A 18 -1.50 4.95 -14.09
N SER A 19 -0.19 4.76 -14.06
CA SER A 19 0.50 3.98 -15.07
C SER A 19 0.97 2.68 -14.44
N GLY A 20 0.83 1.56 -15.15
CA GLY A 20 1.35 0.27 -14.67
C GLY A 20 2.85 0.32 -14.32
N GLU A 21 3.59 1.27 -14.91
CA GLU A 21 4.97 1.59 -14.56
C GLU A 21 5.11 2.23 -13.16
N THR A 22 4.24 3.18 -12.80
CA THR A 22 4.25 3.81 -11.47
C THR A 22 3.91 2.80 -10.38
N ARG A 23 2.99 1.87 -10.68
CA ARG A 23 2.68 0.74 -9.80
C ARG A 23 3.88 -0.19 -9.59
N ARG A 24 4.57 -0.58 -10.67
CA ARG A 24 5.78 -1.42 -10.57
C ARG A 24 6.88 -0.73 -9.77
N ALA A 25 7.12 0.55 -10.02
CA ALA A 25 8.12 1.33 -9.28
C ALA A 25 7.79 1.44 -7.77
N SER A 26 6.51 1.50 -7.41
CA SER A 26 6.09 1.55 -6.00
C SER A 26 6.20 0.20 -5.30
N GLU A 27 5.93 -0.90 -6.01
CA GLU A 27 6.17 -2.26 -5.52
C GLU A 27 7.68 -2.50 -5.31
N GLU A 28 8.53 -2.14 -6.29
CA GLU A 28 10.00 -2.25 -6.20
C GLU A 28 10.59 -1.38 -5.08
N ALA A 29 9.99 -0.22 -4.78
CA ALA A 29 10.38 0.64 -3.68
C ALA A 29 10.03 0.07 -2.28
N GLY A 30 9.29 -1.04 -2.21
CA GLY A 30 8.89 -1.66 -0.95
C GLY A 30 7.76 -0.91 -0.23
N ALA A 31 6.83 -0.34 -1.00
CA ALA A 31 5.58 0.20 -0.46
C ALA A 31 4.64 -0.93 -0.03
N ASP A 32 3.90 -0.70 1.06
CA ASP A 32 2.95 -1.66 1.63
C ASP A 32 1.54 -1.51 1.00
N ALA A 33 1.29 -0.38 0.33
CA ALA A 33 0.11 -0.13 -0.49
C ALA A 33 0.32 1.01 -1.51
N TYR A 34 -0.54 1.03 -2.53
CA TYR A 34 -0.58 2.03 -3.59
C TYR A 34 -2.03 2.45 -3.86
N PHE A 35 -2.25 3.75 -4.08
CA PHE A 35 -3.54 4.33 -4.47
C PHE A 35 -3.37 5.30 -5.64
N SER A 36 -4.21 5.15 -6.67
CA SER A 36 -4.41 6.17 -7.69
C SER A 36 -5.53 7.13 -7.26
N LYS A 37 -5.38 8.43 -7.56
CA LYS A 37 -6.42 9.43 -7.34
C LYS A 37 -7.37 9.48 -8.56
N PRO A 38 -8.67 9.68 -8.35
CA PRO A 38 -9.36 9.75 -7.05
C PRO A 38 -9.49 8.36 -6.42
N PHE A 39 -9.34 8.28 -5.09
CA PHE A 39 -9.50 7.05 -4.32
C PHE A 39 -10.69 7.17 -3.37
N SER A 40 -11.27 6.04 -2.97
CA SER A 40 -12.27 6.00 -1.92
C SER A 40 -11.61 6.19 -0.55
N PHE A 41 -12.23 7.01 0.30
CA PHE A 41 -11.79 7.15 1.69
C PHE A 41 -11.95 5.83 2.46
N ASP A 42 -12.97 5.04 2.14
CA ASP A 42 -13.21 3.75 2.78
C ASP A 42 -12.08 2.75 2.47
N ASP A 43 -11.58 2.74 1.23
CA ASP A 43 -10.47 1.88 0.84
C ASP A 43 -9.16 2.29 1.51
N LEU A 44 -8.94 3.60 1.65
CA LEU A 44 -7.81 4.15 2.39
C LEU A 44 -7.87 3.74 3.87
N LEU A 45 -9.02 3.90 4.52
CA LEU A 45 -9.23 3.54 5.91
C LEU A 45 -9.02 2.04 6.13
N ALA A 46 -9.61 1.19 5.29
CA ALA A 46 -9.43 -0.27 5.34
C ALA A 46 -7.94 -0.65 5.21
N THR A 47 -7.20 0.04 4.35
CA THR A 47 -5.76 -0.19 4.17
C THR A 47 -4.95 0.25 5.37
N ILE A 48 -5.22 1.43 5.95
CA ILE A 48 -4.54 1.88 7.17
C ILE A 48 -4.78 0.88 8.31
N MET A 49 -6.03 0.46 8.49
CA MET A 49 -6.40 -0.54 9.51
C MET A 49 -5.71 -1.90 9.27
N ARG A 50 -5.54 -2.32 8.01
CA ARG A 50 -4.78 -3.52 7.63
C ARG A 50 -3.31 -3.39 8.02
N LEU A 51 -2.69 -2.26 7.71
CA LEU A 51 -1.26 -2.02 7.94
C LEU A 51 -0.89 -1.82 9.41
N HIS A 52 -1.87 -1.43 10.24
CA HIS A 52 -1.67 -1.25 11.69
C HIS A 52 -1.84 -2.55 12.50
N LYS A 53 -2.33 -3.66 11.90
CA LYS A 53 -2.50 -4.94 12.60
C LYS A 53 -1.16 -5.67 12.74
N PRO A 54 -0.65 -5.92 13.97
CA PRO A 54 0.54 -6.72 14.16
C PRO A 54 0.24 -8.18 13.78
N GLY A 55 0.94 -8.71 12.75
CA GLY A 55 0.99 -10.14 12.46
C GLY A 55 0.16 -10.66 11.28
N VAL A 56 -0.48 -9.80 10.46
CA VAL A 56 -1.11 -10.28 9.22
C VAL A 56 -0.09 -10.25 8.09
N SER A 57 0.47 -11.41 7.77
CA SER A 57 1.35 -11.62 6.61
C SER A 57 0.63 -11.23 5.32
N SER A 58 1.33 -10.45 4.49
CA SER A 58 0.87 -9.87 3.22
C SER A 58 0.30 -10.90 2.22
N ASP A 59 0.58 -12.19 2.42
CA ASP A 59 0.23 -13.27 1.50
C ASP A 59 -1.26 -13.69 1.58
N SER A 60 -1.98 -13.34 2.64
CA SER A 60 -3.38 -13.79 2.85
C SER A 60 -4.45 -13.03 2.06
N LEU A 61 -4.10 -11.96 1.31
CA LEU A 61 -5.08 -11.03 0.74
C LEU A 61 -4.99 -10.83 -0.79
N LYS A 62 -4.21 -11.64 -1.52
CA LYS A 62 -4.28 -11.70 -3.00
C LYS A 62 -5.68 -12.06 -3.55
N GLY A 63 -6.64 -12.37 -2.68
CA GLY A 63 -8.03 -12.69 -3.01
C GLY A 63 -9.04 -11.54 -2.85
N ILE A 64 -8.68 -10.34 -2.36
CA ILE A 64 -9.64 -9.21 -2.35
C ILE A 64 -9.66 -8.61 -3.76
N ARG A 65 -10.45 -9.26 -4.62
CA ARG A 65 -11.00 -8.69 -5.85
C ARG A 65 -12.01 -7.62 -5.46
N THR A 66 -11.70 -6.36 -5.67
CA THR A 66 -12.71 -5.29 -5.75
C THR A 66 -12.83 -4.94 -7.23
N GLY A 67 -14.03 -5.12 -7.77
CA GLY A 67 -14.38 -4.73 -9.14
C GLY A 67 -14.63 -3.24 -9.29
#